data_AF-A0A1Q6H2Y9-F1
#
_entry.id   AF-A0A1Q6H2Y9-F1
#
_cell.length_a   1.000
_cell.length_b   1.000
_cell.length_c   1.000
_cell.angle_alpha   90.00
_cell.angle_beta   90.00
_cell.angle_gamma   90.00
#
_symmetry.space_group_name_H-M   'P 1'
#
loop_
_entity.id
_entity.type
_entity.pdbx_description
1 polymer ?
#
loop_
_entity_poly.entity_id
_entity_poly.type
_entity_poly.pdbx_seq_one_letter_code
_entity_poly.pdbx_strand_id
1 'polypeptide(L)'
;MMLQQGKFVSTDRAVLHRSSADAEIYFIVNASDSCLDKEYAFKRAAKAVPELWDAYGGVIMKPARWRKQNDSVYVRLALHPHESMFVVLPKTAERKYQKAKEYLVEKTRYEAIEGDWDVEFCPKLLPSFEMTLEKLVDFSTSDDERIKYFSGTAVYRNKFTVSKKQLAGKKRFLLDLGRVNDIVEVRINGEHSVVLWYPPYQADVTDYIHEGENHIELHVTNNWANRLIGDEQYPADFEWGDDRGERGHAMKSFPDWFLKNQERPEKNRIGFSIWYYHRKDSPLQPAGLCGPVRLVEQYLDN
;
A
#
# COMPACT_ATOMS: atom_id res chain seq x y z
N MET A 1 10.43 23.60 -1.76
CA MET A 1 10.01 24.66 -0.81
C MET A 1 8.91 25.58 -1.38
N MET A 2 7.95 25.08 -2.19
CA MET A 2 6.82 25.90 -2.70
C MET A 2 5.57 25.84 -1.81
N LEU A 3 5.51 24.92 -0.84
CA LEU A 3 4.33 24.68 -0.01
C LEU A 3 4.20 25.62 1.20
N GLN A 4 5.08 26.61 1.41
CA GLN A 4 4.91 27.62 2.47
C GLN A 4 4.48 29.00 1.96
N GLN A 5 4.62 29.28 0.65
CA GLN A 5 4.18 30.54 0.06
C GLN A 5 2.91 30.34 -0.78
N GLY A 6 1.83 31.06 -0.46
CA GLY A 6 0.56 31.00 -1.20
C GLY A 6 -0.66 31.32 -0.34
N LYS A 7 -1.73 31.78 -0.98
CA LYS A 7 -3.02 32.05 -0.35
C LYS A 7 -3.95 30.87 -0.57
N PHE A 8 -4.61 30.44 0.50
CA PHE A 8 -5.71 29.50 0.42
C PHE A 8 -6.92 30.17 -0.24
N VAL A 9 -7.56 29.50 -1.21
CA VAL A 9 -8.62 30.11 -2.03
C VAL A 9 -10.00 29.50 -1.71
N SER A 10 -10.13 28.18 -1.72
CA SER A 10 -11.42 27.50 -1.52
C SER A 10 -11.26 26.02 -1.19
N THR A 11 -12.19 25.49 -0.39
CA THR A 11 -12.35 24.06 -0.09
C THR A 11 -13.69 23.53 -0.62
N ASP A 12 -13.66 22.37 -1.24
CA ASP A 12 -14.73 21.36 -1.21
C ASP A 12 -14.18 20.11 -0.51
N ARG A 13 -15.03 19.19 -0.02
CA ARG A 13 -14.61 17.94 0.66
C ARG A 13 -13.62 17.12 -0.17
N ALA A 14 -13.68 17.22 -1.49
CA ALA A 14 -12.83 16.48 -2.43
C ALA A 14 -11.79 17.33 -3.16
N VAL A 15 -11.78 18.67 -2.98
CA VAL A 15 -10.89 19.57 -3.71
C VAL A 15 -10.41 20.72 -2.83
N LEU A 16 -9.11 20.85 -2.65
CA LEU A 16 -8.49 22.00 -1.98
C LEU A 16 -7.73 22.84 -3.02
N HIS A 17 -7.92 24.16 -2.98
CA HIS A 17 -7.23 25.07 -3.90
C HIS A 17 -6.34 26.07 -3.16
N ARG A 18 -5.10 26.16 -3.63
CA ARG A 18 -4.11 27.13 -3.20
C ARG A 18 -3.50 27.86 -4.39
N SER A 19 -3.31 29.17 -4.24
CA SER A 19 -2.68 30.04 -5.23
C SER A 19 -1.33 30.54 -4.72
N SER A 20 -0.27 30.48 -5.52
CA SER A 20 1.03 31.10 -5.23
C SER A 20 1.46 32.04 -6.36
N ALA A 21 2.61 32.71 -6.22
CA ALA A 21 3.19 33.50 -7.31
C ALA A 21 3.51 32.63 -8.54
N ASP A 22 3.83 31.35 -8.31
CA ASP A 22 4.38 30.48 -9.34
C ASP A 22 3.35 29.54 -9.98
N ALA A 23 2.23 29.23 -9.30
CA ALA A 23 1.22 28.29 -9.78
C ALA A 23 -0.15 28.46 -9.10
N GLU A 24 -1.18 27.95 -9.75
CA GLU A 24 -2.40 27.48 -9.07
C GLU A 24 -2.25 25.98 -8.78
N ILE A 25 -2.57 25.56 -7.55
CA ILE A 25 -2.35 24.19 -7.06
C ILE A 25 -3.67 23.67 -6.51
N TYR A 26 -4.14 22.57 -7.09
CA TYR A 26 -5.34 21.88 -6.65
C TYR A 26 -4.96 20.51 -6.11
N PHE A 27 -5.38 20.21 -4.88
CA PHE A 27 -5.31 18.86 -4.32
C PHE A 27 -6.69 18.22 -4.47
N ILE A 28 -6.77 17.15 -5.25
CA ILE A 28 -8.02 16.45 -5.55
C ILE A 28 -7.93 15.05 -4.95
N VAL A 29 -8.95 14.66 -4.19
CA VAL A 29 -9.02 13.34 -3.55
C VAL A 29 -10.28 12.60 -4.00
N ASN A 30 -10.14 11.31 -4.29
CA ASN A 30 -11.27 10.40 -4.41
C ASN A 30 -11.62 9.82 -3.04
N ALA A 31 -12.51 10.46 -2.29
CA ALA A 31 -12.88 10.01 -0.95
C ALA A 31 -13.89 8.82 -0.93
N SER A 32 -14.04 8.10 -2.05
CA SER A 32 -14.99 7.00 -2.19
C SER A 32 -14.31 5.65 -2.35
N ASP A 33 -15.06 4.56 -2.15
CA ASP A 33 -14.59 3.19 -2.32
C ASP A 33 -14.61 2.70 -3.78
N SER A 34 -14.91 3.58 -4.74
CA SER A 34 -14.96 3.23 -6.17
C SER A 34 -14.01 4.09 -7.00
N CYS A 35 -13.60 3.59 -8.17
CA CYS A 35 -12.78 4.38 -9.09
C CYS A 35 -13.55 5.60 -9.59
N LEU A 36 -12.86 6.73 -9.63
CA LEU A 36 -13.36 7.99 -10.17
C LEU A 36 -12.78 8.21 -11.57
N ASP A 37 -13.62 8.55 -12.56
CA ASP A 37 -13.16 9.07 -13.86
C ASP A 37 -13.94 10.34 -14.17
N LYS A 38 -13.33 11.51 -13.95
CA LYS A 38 -14.04 12.80 -13.94
C LYS A 38 -13.21 13.91 -14.59
N GLU A 39 -13.86 14.74 -15.40
CA GLU A 39 -13.29 15.98 -15.93
C GLU A 39 -13.49 17.13 -14.95
N TYR A 40 -12.40 17.84 -14.64
CA TYR A 40 -12.36 19.01 -13.78
C TYR A 40 -12.06 20.26 -14.60
N ALA A 41 -12.80 21.34 -14.34
CA ALA A 41 -12.61 22.63 -15.01
C ALA A 41 -11.92 23.63 -14.08
N PHE A 42 -10.77 24.14 -14.51
CA PHE A 42 -9.96 25.12 -13.80
C PHE A 42 -10.02 26.46 -14.54
N LYS A 43 -10.72 27.43 -13.95
CA LYS A 43 -10.97 28.76 -14.55
C LYS A 43 -9.73 29.66 -14.44
N ARG A 44 -9.63 30.65 -15.33
CA ARG A 44 -8.58 31.69 -15.35
C ARG A 44 -7.17 31.16 -15.53
N ALA A 45 -7.04 30.13 -16.36
CA ALA A 45 -5.79 29.40 -16.56
C ALA A 45 -5.42 29.22 -18.05
N ALA A 46 -5.95 30.04 -18.97
CA ALA A 46 -5.80 29.85 -20.42
C ALA A 46 -4.35 29.65 -20.91
N LYS A 47 -3.37 30.28 -20.24
CA LYS A 47 -1.94 30.17 -20.61
C LYS A 47 -1.23 28.97 -19.97
N ALA A 48 -1.77 28.38 -18.91
CA ALA A 48 -1.14 27.27 -18.20
C ALA A 48 -1.20 25.96 -19.01
N VAL A 49 -0.17 25.14 -18.90
CA VAL A 49 -0.20 23.73 -19.30
C VAL A 49 -0.28 22.94 -18.00
N PRO A 50 -1.32 22.11 -17.78
CA PRO A 50 -1.47 21.39 -16.53
C PRO A 50 -0.36 20.35 -16.35
N GLU A 51 -0.04 20.11 -15.10
CA GLU A 51 0.85 19.05 -14.64
C GLU A 51 0.11 18.23 -13.59
N LEU A 52 0.32 16.92 -13.61
CA LEU A 52 -0.14 16.00 -12.57
C LEU A 52 1.03 15.68 -11.67
N TRP A 53 0.92 15.94 -10.39
CA TRP A 53 1.96 15.65 -9.42
C TRP A 53 1.46 14.52 -8.53
N ASP A 54 1.97 13.32 -8.77
CA ASP A 54 1.74 12.16 -7.95
C ASP A 54 2.68 12.22 -6.74
N ALA A 55 2.11 12.55 -5.57
CA ALA A 55 2.86 12.65 -4.34
C ALA A 55 3.25 11.28 -3.75
N TYR A 56 2.53 10.21 -4.14
CA TYR A 56 2.84 8.86 -3.71
C TYR A 56 4.03 8.30 -4.49
N GLY A 57 3.96 8.33 -5.82
CA GLY A 57 5.06 7.89 -6.69
C GLY A 57 6.23 8.88 -6.76
N GLY A 58 6.05 10.13 -6.33
CA GLY A 58 7.06 11.18 -6.44
C GLY A 58 7.32 11.65 -7.88
N VAL A 59 6.35 11.45 -8.78
CA VAL A 59 6.49 11.72 -10.23
C VAL A 59 5.65 12.92 -10.64
N ILE A 60 6.20 13.73 -11.55
CA ILE A 60 5.46 14.78 -12.25
C ILE A 60 5.17 14.31 -13.67
N MET A 61 3.90 14.34 -14.07
CA MET A 61 3.42 13.91 -15.37
C MET A 61 2.81 15.05 -16.17
N LYS A 62 2.97 14.98 -17.49
CA LYS A 62 2.15 15.72 -18.45
C LYS A 62 0.85 14.93 -18.66
N PRO A 63 -0.33 15.50 -18.37
CA PRO A 63 -1.59 14.76 -18.51
C PRO A 63 -1.84 14.40 -19.98
N ALA A 64 -2.37 13.20 -20.21
CA ALA A 64 -2.80 12.72 -21.53
C ALA A 64 -4.20 13.23 -21.89
N ARG A 65 -5.09 13.35 -20.89
CA ARG A 65 -6.50 13.74 -21.08
C ARG A 65 -6.76 15.13 -20.54
N TRP A 66 -6.43 16.15 -21.32
CA TRP A 66 -6.72 17.54 -20.98
C TRP A 66 -6.98 18.37 -22.23
N ARG A 67 -7.66 19.51 -22.06
CA ARG A 67 -7.96 20.46 -23.14
C ARG A 67 -8.04 21.88 -22.60
N LYS A 68 -7.92 22.85 -23.50
CA LYS A 68 -8.22 24.25 -23.24
C LYS A 68 -9.48 24.64 -23.97
N GLN A 69 -10.36 25.37 -23.29
CA GLN A 69 -11.53 25.98 -23.92
C GLN A 69 -11.82 27.29 -23.21
N ASN A 70 -11.89 28.38 -23.98
CA ASN A 70 -12.04 29.74 -23.46
C ASN A 70 -10.94 30.05 -22.43
N ASP A 71 -11.32 30.62 -21.28
CA ASP A 71 -10.44 30.92 -20.16
C ASP A 71 -10.38 29.77 -19.13
N SER A 72 -10.48 28.51 -19.59
CA SER A 72 -10.49 27.34 -18.72
C SER A 72 -9.61 26.21 -19.24
N VAL A 73 -8.93 25.56 -18.30
CA VAL A 73 -8.21 24.30 -18.52
C VAL A 73 -9.08 23.18 -17.98
N TYR A 74 -9.27 22.12 -18.76
CA TYR A 74 -10.02 20.94 -18.38
C TYR A 74 -9.06 19.77 -18.29
N VAL A 75 -9.07 19.05 -17.17
CA VAL A 75 -8.23 17.86 -16.95
C VAL A 75 -9.12 16.71 -16.50
N ARG A 76 -9.02 15.56 -17.17
CA ARG A 76 -9.75 14.35 -16.80
C ARG A 76 -8.84 13.45 -15.97
N LEU A 77 -9.24 13.22 -14.72
CA LEU A 77 -8.51 12.38 -13.78
C LEU A 77 -9.21 11.02 -13.68
N ALA A 78 -8.42 9.95 -13.75
CA ALA A 78 -8.83 8.63 -13.27
C ALA A 78 -8.10 8.37 -11.96
N LEU A 79 -8.85 8.21 -10.86
CA LEU A 79 -8.30 7.97 -9.52
C LEU A 79 -8.90 6.69 -8.95
N HIS A 80 -8.05 5.83 -8.38
CA HIS A 80 -8.43 4.69 -7.57
C HIS A 80 -9.15 5.12 -6.28
N PRO A 81 -9.84 4.20 -5.59
CA PRO A 81 -10.41 4.47 -4.27
C PRO A 81 -9.39 5.09 -3.33
N HIS A 82 -9.76 6.16 -2.63
CA HIS A 82 -8.92 6.89 -1.67
C HIS A 82 -7.63 7.50 -2.24
N GLU A 83 -7.42 7.44 -3.56
CA GLU A 83 -6.28 8.06 -4.22
C GLU A 83 -6.45 9.59 -4.30
N SER A 84 -5.32 10.28 -4.35
CA SER A 84 -5.28 11.73 -4.53
C SER A 84 -4.26 12.14 -5.58
N MET A 85 -4.49 13.30 -6.19
CA MET A 85 -3.63 13.87 -7.21
C MET A 85 -3.54 15.38 -7.04
N PHE A 86 -2.34 15.91 -7.20
CA PHE A 86 -2.17 17.35 -7.36
C PHE A 86 -2.29 17.73 -8.83
N VAL A 87 -3.20 18.64 -9.15
CA VAL A 87 -3.25 19.31 -10.46
C VAL A 87 -2.59 20.68 -10.31
N VAL A 88 -1.47 20.87 -10.97
CA VAL A 88 -0.67 22.10 -10.91
C VAL A 88 -0.78 22.84 -12.23
N LEU A 89 -1.10 24.13 -12.16
CA LEU A 89 -1.18 25.04 -13.30
C LEU A 89 -0.10 26.12 -13.13
N PRO A 90 1.09 25.94 -13.74
CA PRO A 90 2.17 26.91 -13.64
C PRO A 90 1.78 28.27 -14.22
N LYS A 91 2.14 29.36 -13.54
CA LYS A 91 1.93 30.75 -14.01
C LYS A 91 3.05 31.23 -14.93
N THR A 92 4.21 30.58 -14.88
CA THR A 92 5.38 30.84 -15.74
C THR A 92 5.73 29.60 -16.54
N ALA A 93 6.17 29.79 -17.80
CA ALA A 93 6.40 28.71 -18.75
C ALA A 93 7.69 27.91 -18.47
N GLU A 94 8.63 28.47 -17.71
CA GLU A 94 9.95 27.89 -17.50
C GLU A 94 10.10 27.35 -16.09
N ARG A 95 9.94 26.03 -15.95
CA ARG A 95 10.48 25.30 -14.81
C ARG A 95 11.30 24.12 -15.30
N LYS A 96 12.55 24.04 -14.82
CA LYS A 96 13.52 23.02 -15.19
C LYS A 96 13.38 21.81 -14.26
N TYR A 97 12.36 20.99 -14.47
CA TYR A 97 12.29 19.65 -13.90
C TYR A 97 11.78 18.65 -14.94
N GLN A 98 12.15 17.38 -14.74
CA GLN A 98 11.70 16.29 -15.58
C GLN A 98 10.20 16.06 -15.39
N LYS A 99 9.52 15.79 -16.51
CA LYS A 99 8.10 15.50 -16.55
C LYS A 99 7.89 14.27 -17.41
N ALA A 100 7.42 13.19 -16.79
CA ALA A 100 7.03 11.99 -17.50
C ALA A 100 5.82 12.27 -18.40
N LYS A 101 5.64 11.48 -19.48
CA LYS A 101 4.40 11.46 -20.25
C LYS A 101 3.43 10.53 -19.51
N GLU A 102 2.21 11.00 -19.23
CA GLU A 102 1.12 10.07 -18.90
C GLU A 102 0.75 9.32 -20.20
N TYR A 103 0.72 8.00 -20.15
CA TYR A 103 0.33 7.16 -21.28
C TYR A 103 -1.11 6.69 -21.11
N LEU A 104 -1.84 6.61 -22.22
CA LEU A 104 -3.14 5.96 -22.24
C LEU A 104 -2.94 4.46 -22.40
N VAL A 105 -3.71 3.70 -21.61
CA VAL A 105 -3.72 2.25 -21.71
C VAL A 105 -4.79 1.87 -22.74
N GLU A 106 -4.37 1.35 -23.89
CA GLU A 106 -5.25 0.89 -24.96
C GLU A 106 -5.85 -0.49 -24.64
N LYS A 107 -5.04 -1.34 -24.00
CA LYS A 107 -5.41 -2.71 -23.67
C LYS A 107 -4.66 -3.16 -22.42
N THR A 108 -5.34 -3.96 -21.60
CA THR A 108 -4.74 -4.64 -20.44
C THR A 108 -4.89 -6.14 -20.57
N ARG A 109 -3.83 -6.90 -20.26
CA ARG A 109 -3.85 -8.35 -20.13
C ARG A 109 -3.39 -8.72 -18.71
N TYR A 110 -4.08 -9.68 -18.11
CA TYR A 110 -3.75 -10.21 -16.79
C TYR A 110 -3.26 -11.65 -16.94
N GLU A 111 -2.15 -11.98 -16.31
CA GLU A 111 -1.59 -13.32 -16.25
C GLU A 111 -1.36 -13.68 -14.79
N ALA A 112 -1.96 -14.78 -14.32
CA ALA A 112 -1.80 -15.21 -12.94
C ALA A 112 -0.36 -15.70 -12.71
N ILE A 113 0.20 -15.38 -11.55
CA ILE A 113 1.44 -16.00 -11.09
C ILE A 113 1.05 -17.22 -10.29
N GLU A 114 1.10 -18.36 -10.97
CA GLU A 114 0.74 -19.67 -10.44
C GLU A 114 1.93 -20.34 -9.74
N GLY A 115 1.65 -21.47 -9.10
CA GLY A 115 2.66 -22.26 -8.39
C GLY A 115 2.71 -21.94 -6.90
N ASP A 116 3.48 -22.77 -6.21
CA ASP A 116 3.61 -22.72 -4.77
C ASP A 116 4.48 -21.56 -4.33
N TRP A 117 4.20 -21.03 -3.14
CA TRP A 117 4.98 -19.97 -2.54
C TRP A 117 5.82 -20.52 -1.40
N ASP A 118 7.13 -20.32 -1.47
CA ASP A 118 8.00 -20.56 -0.32
C ASP A 118 7.91 -19.37 0.62
N VAL A 119 7.47 -19.62 1.85
CA VAL A 119 7.17 -18.57 2.83
C VAL A 119 8.01 -18.73 4.08
N GLU A 120 8.79 -17.71 4.39
CA GLU A 120 9.53 -17.56 5.63
C GLU A 120 8.78 -16.59 6.55
N PHE A 121 8.28 -17.08 7.67
CA PHE A 121 7.62 -16.29 8.68
C PHE A 121 8.66 -15.75 9.66
N CYS A 122 8.81 -14.42 9.73
CA CYS A 122 9.76 -13.72 10.58
C CYS A 122 9.01 -12.92 11.68
N PRO A 123 8.49 -13.59 12.73
CA PRO A 123 7.90 -12.90 13.87
C PRO A 123 8.98 -12.16 14.67
N LYS A 124 8.64 -11.02 15.27
CA LYS A 124 9.66 -10.18 15.95
C LYS A 124 10.19 -10.78 17.25
N LEU A 125 9.38 -11.57 17.94
CA LEU A 125 9.62 -12.07 19.30
C LEU A 125 9.71 -13.61 19.39
N LEU A 126 9.66 -14.28 18.24
CA LEU A 126 9.74 -15.74 18.14
C LEU A 126 10.79 -16.11 17.08
N PRO A 127 11.31 -17.35 17.08
CA PRO A 127 12.14 -17.84 15.98
C PRO A 127 11.37 -17.83 14.65
N SER A 128 12.09 -17.55 13.56
CA SER A 128 11.54 -17.71 12.22
C SER A 128 11.27 -19.17 11.90
N PHE A 129 10.31 -19.41 11.00
CA PHE A 129 10.01 -20.74 10.46
C PHE A 129 9.57 -20.64 9.01
N GLU A 130 9.74 -21.73 8.27
CA GLU A 130 9.45 -21.80 6.83
C GLU A 130 8.38 -22.84 6.53
N MET A 131 7.62 -22.59 5.48
CA MET A 131 6.74 -23.57 4.86
C MET A 131 6.42 -23.20 3.40
N THR A 132 5.93 -24.17 2.65
CA THR A 132 5.40 -23.95 1.31
C THR A 132 3.88 -23.79 1.37
N LEU A 133 3.35 -22.74 0.74
CA LEU A 133 1.92 -22.50 0.58
C LEU A 133 1.51 -22.78 -0.88
N GLU A 134 0.70 -23.82 -1.07
CA GLU A 134 0.07 -24.13 -2.37
C GLU A 134 -0.97 -23.07 -2.78
N LYS A 135 -1.50 -22.34 -1.80
CA LYS A 135 -2.48 -21.27 -2.00
C LYS A 135 -2.21 -20.12 -1.06
N LEU A 136 -2.34 -18.91 -1.60
CA LEU A 136 -2.37 -17.68 -0.82
C LEU A 136 -3.66 -17.63 0.00
N VAL A 137 -3.54 -17.26 1.27
CA VAL A 137 -4.59 -17.43 2.28
C VAL A 137 -4.53 -16.27 3.27
N ASP A 138 -5.70 -15.89 3.78
CA ASP A 138 -5.78 -15.00 4.94
C ASP A 138 -5.34 -15.76 6.20
N PHE A 139 -4.27 -15.30 6.83
CA PHE A 139 -3.70 -15.97 7.98
C PHE A 139 -4.71 -16.17 9.10
N SER A 140 -5.64 -15.23 9.31
CA SER A 140 -6.63 -15.33 10.41
C SER A 140 -7.57 -16.52 10.30
N THR A 141 -7.66 -17.14 9.12
CA THR A 141 -8.50 -18.33 8.87
C THR A 141 -7.71 -19.64 8.92
N SER A 142 -6.40 -19.60 9.21
CA SER A 142 -5.56 -20.80 9.30
C SER A 142 -5.90 -21.65 10.54
N ASP A 143 -5.79 -22.98 10.38
CA ASP A 143 -5.86 -23.93 11.50
C ASP A 143 -4.53 -24.03 12.27
N ASP A 144 -3.41 -23.62 11.67
CA ASP A 144 -2.11 -23.53 12.36
C ASP A 144 -2.04 -22.24 13.19
N GLU A 145 -2.01 -22.37 14.51
CA GLU A 145 -1.98 -21.25 15.45
C GLU A 145 -0.76 -20.32 15.26
N ARG A 146 0.36 -20.84 14.74
CA ARG A 146 1.56 -20.04 14.44
C ARG A 146 1.31 -19.05 13.30
N ILE A 147 0.41 -19.38 12.39
CA ILE A 147 -0.03 -18.54 11.27
C ILE A 147 -1.23 -17.69 11.69
N LYS A 148 -2.23 -18.32 12.33
CA LYS A 148 -3.48 -17.67 12.75
C LYS A 148 -3.27 -16.43 13.61
N TYR A 149 -2.34 -16.54 14.56
CA TYR A 149 -1.97 -15.46 15.47
C TYR A 149 -0.61 -14.84 15.12
N PHE A 150 -0.19 -14.94 13.85
CA PHE A 150 1.05 -14.35 13.37
C PHE A 150 0.99 -12.82 13.42
N SER A 151 2.05 -12.22 13.95
CA SER A 151 2.34 -10.80 13.77
C SER A 151 3.83 -10.61 13.50
N GLY A 152 4.17 -9.94 12.40
CA GLY A 152 5.54 -9.78 11.93
C GLY A 152 5.58 -9.66 10.43
N THR A 153 6.72 -10.05 9.83
CA THR A 153 6.92 -10.04 8.39
C THR A 153 6.94 -11.47 7.86
N ALA A 154 6.09 -11.79 6.90
CA ALA A 154 6.16 -13.02 6.13
C ALA A 154 6.80 -12.73 4.76
N VAL A 155 7.88 -13.43 4.43
CA VAL A 155 8.63 -13.28 3.18
C VAL A 155 8.19 -14.37 2.23
N TYR A 156 7.49 -14.00 1.17
CA TYR A 156 6.98 -14.89 0.14
C TYR A 156 7.90 -14.89 -1.06
N ARG A 157 8.27 -16.08 -1.56
CA ARG A 157 9.13 -16.24 -2.74
C ARG A 157 8.42 -17.11 -3.78
N ASN A 158 8.44 -16.64 -5.02
CA ASN A 158 7.96 -17.38 -6.19
C ASN A 158 8.68 -16.85 -7.44
N LYS A 159 8.38 -17.43 -8.61
CA LYS A 159 8.97 -17.10 -9.89
C LYS A 159 7.95 -17.17 -11.01
N PHE A 160 8.21 -16.43 -12.09
CA PHE A 160 7.37 -16.40 -13.29
C PHE A 160 8.23 -16.26 -14.53
N THR A 161 7.72 -16.68 -15.69
CA THR A 161 8.46 -16.60 -16.95
C THR A 161 7.86 -15.55 -17.87
N VAL A 162 8.71 -14.71 -18.47
CA VAL A 162 8.30 -13.71 -19.47
C VAL A 162 8.93 -14.05 -20.81
N SER A 163 8.11 -14.14 -21.85
CA SER A 163 8.60 -14.38 -23.22
C SER A 163 9.09 -13.10 -23.90
N LYS A 164 10.02 -13.23 -24.86
CA LYS A 164 10.45 -12.11 -25.73
C LYS A 164 9.29 -11.38 -26.41
N LYS A 165 8.24 -12.13 -26.80
CA LYS A 165 7.03 -11.58 -27.42
C LYS A 165 6.24 -10.71 -26.44
N GLN A 166 6.22 -11.07 -25.15
CA GLN A 166 5.59 -10.23 -24.13
C GLN A 166 6.34 -8.91 -23.99
N LEU A 167 7.68 -8.91 -23.94
CA LEU A 167 8.48 -7.68 -23.81
C LEU A 167 8.46 -6.76 -25.04
N ALA A 168 7.96 -7.24 -26.19
CA ALA A 168 7.94 -6.46 -27.41
C ALA A 168 6.89 -5.34 -27.41
N GLY A 169 7.23 -4.23 -28.07
CA GLY A 169 6.34 -3.07 -28.23
C GLY A 169 6.39 -2.12 -27.04
N LYS A 170 5.53 -1.09 -27.08
CA LYS A 170 5.44 -0.09 -26.02
C LYS A 170 4.45 -0.55 -24.95
N LYS A 171 4.98 -1.11 -23.88
CA LYS A 171 4.19 -1.67 -22.78
C LYS A 171 4.69 -1.19 -21.43
N ARG A 172 3.79 -1.24 -20.46
CA ARG A 172 4.08 -1.18 -19.02
C ARG A 172 3.70 -2.51 -18.39
N PHE A 173 4.54 -3.02 -17.50
CA PHE A 173 4.27 -4.22 -16.73
C PHE A 173 4.08 -3.85 -15.26
N LEU A 174 2.94 -4.25 -14.69
CA LEU A 174 2.67 -4.10 -13.27
C LEU A 174 2.60 -5.48 -12.61
N LEU A 175 3.16 -5.60 -11.41
CA LEU A 175 2.85 -6.71 -10.52
C LEU A 175 1.67 -6.31 -9.62
N ASP A 176 0.52 -6.94 -9.83
CA ASP A 176 -0.70 -6.74 -9.05
C ASP A 176 -0.82 -7.86 -8.01
N LEU A 177 -0.75 -7.48 -6.73
CA LEU A 177 -0.72 -8.43 -5.61
C LEU A 177 -2.12 -8.81 -5.11
N GLY A 178 -3.18 -8.26 -5.70
CA GLY A 178 -4.55 -8.45 -5.24
C GLY A 178 -4.74 -7.91 -3.83
N ARG A 179 -5.21 -8.76 -2.91
CA ARG A 179 -5.42 -8.39 -1.51
C ARG A 179 -4.18 -8.68 -0.67
N VAL A 180 -3.67 -7.63 -0.02
CA VAL A 180 -2.54 -7.67 0.91
C VAL A 180 -2.98 -7.03 2.22
N ASN A 181 -2.59 -7.64 3.35
CA ASN A 181 -2.86 -7.13 4.69
C ASN A 181 -1.55 -7.14 5.51
N ASP A 182 -0.89 -6.00 5.80
CA ASP A 182 -1.31 -4.61 5.52
C ASP A 182 -0.37 -3.88 4.55
N ILE A 183 0.94 -4.11 4.66
CA ILE A 183 1.97 -3.43 3.87
C ILE A 183 2.91 -4.46 3.26
N VAL A 184 3.44 -4.19 2.07
CA VAL A 184 4.33 -5.10 1.36
C VAL A 184 5.51 -4.37 0.73
N GLU A 185 6.72 -4.84 0.99
CA GLU A 185 7.88 -4.53 0.17
C GLU A 185 7.98 -5.54 -0.97
N VAL A 186 8.00 -5.05 -2.21
CA VAL A 186 8.08 -5.86 -3.43
C VAL A 186 9.49 -5.83 -3.96
N ARG A 187 10.09 -7.00 -4.14
CA ARG A 187 11.38 -7.16 -4.80
C ARG A 187 11.31 -8.06 -6.02
N ILE A 188 11.92 -7.59 -7.10
CA ILE A 188 12.03 -8.31 -8.37
C ILE A 188 13.50 -8.50 -8.69
N ASN A 189 13.90 -9.75 -8.95
CA ASN A 189 15.26 -10.13 -9.34
C ASN A 189 16.37 -9.59 -8.42
N GLY A 190 16.04 -9.27 -7.15
CA GLY A 190 16.96 -8.73 -6.15
C GLY A 190 17.37 -7.25 -6.31
N GLU A 191 16.93 -6.56 -7.36
CA GLU A 191 17.39 -5.19 -7.68
C GLU A 191 16.36 -4.10 -7.34
N HIS A 192 15.08 -4.35 -7.61
CA HIS A 192 14.00 -3.39 -7.34
C HIS A 192 13.47 -3.57 -5.92
N SER A 193 13.19 -2.46 -5.21
CA SER A 193 12.44 -2.48 -3.97
C SER A 193 11.46 -1.30 -3.94
N VAL A 194 10.17 -1.61 -3.81
CA VAL A 194 9.11 -0.61 -3.59
C VAL A 194 8.19 -1.06 -2.48
N VAL A 195 7.77 -0.11 -1.63
CA VAL A 195 6.86 -0.39 -0.52
C VAL A 195 5.45 0.09 -0.88
N LEU A 196 4.50 -0.84 -0.85
CA LEU A 196 3.08 -0.59 -1.10
C LEU A 196 2.32 -0.69 0.23
N TRP A 197 1.74 0.42 0.68
CA TRP A 197 1.09 0.53 1.99
C TRP A 197 -0.41 0.81 1.92
N TYR A 198 -0.97 0.98 0.72
CA TYR A 198 -2.40 1.13 0.50
C TYR A 198 -2.81 0.56 -0.86
N PRO A 199 -4.08 0.13 -1.03
CA PRO A 199 -4.57 -0.41 -2.30
C PRO A 199 -4.79 0.69 -3.36
N PRO A 200 -4.60 0.39 -4.65
CA PRO A 200 -4.25 -0.91 -5.20
C PRO A 200 -2.78 -1.28 -4.95
N TYR A 201 -2.54 -2.52 -4.51
CA TYR A 201 -1.19 -3.06 -4.30
C TYR A 201 -0.55 -3.46 -5.64
N GLN A 202 -0.17 -2.45 -6.41
CA GLN A 202 0.46 -2.60 -7.72
C GLN A 202 1.85 -1.94 -7.76
N ALA A 203 2.85 -2.69 -8.21
CA ALA A 203 4.21 -2.18 -8.45
C ALA A 203 4.50 -2.13 -9.95
N ASP A 204 5.06 -1.03 -10.45
CA ASP A 204 5.62 -0.99 -11.81
C ASP A 204 6.92 -1.78 -11.83
N VAL A 205 6.97 -2.83 -12.65
CA VAL A 205 8.11 -3.74 -12.78
C VAL A 205 8.72 -3.71 -14.18
N THR A 206 8.33 -2.74 -15.01
CA THR A 206 8.67 -2.67 -16.45
C THR A 206 10.16 -2.78 -16.70
N ASP A 207 10.96 -2.04 -15.93
CA ASP A 207 12.42 -1.96 -16.13
C ASP A 207 13.19 -3.06 -15.39
N TYR A 208 12.50 -3.94 -14.66
CA TYR A 208 13.11 -4.90 -13.73
C TYR A 208 12.86 -6.36 -14.11
N ILE A 209 12.03 -6.59 -15.13
CA ILE A 209 11.78 -7.93 -15.68
C ILE A 209 12.61 -8.16 -16.94
N HIS A 210 12.93 -9.42 -17.23
CA HIS A 210 13.67 -9.82 -18.43
C HIS A 210 13.07 -11.07 -19.08
N GLU A 211 13.54 -11.39 -20.29
CA GLU A 211 13.16 -12.63 -20.98
C GLU A 211 13.62 -13.84 -20.15
N GLY A 212 12.76 -14.84 -20.02
CA GLY A 212 13.01 -16.03 -19.20
C GLY A 212 12.42 -15.93 -17.80
N GLU A 213 13.03 -16.65 -16.86
CA GLU A 213 12.59 -16.74 -15.47
C GLU A 213 12.92 -15.47 -14.69
N ASN A 214 11.96 -14.94 -13.93
CA ASN A 214 12.09 -13.80 -13.04
C ASN A 214 11.66 -14.22 -11.64
N HIS A 215 12.38 -13.74 -10.63
CA HIS A 215 12.12 -14.05 -9.22
C HIS A 215 11.39 -12.91 -8.52
N ILE A 216 10.41 -13.28 -7.70
CA ILE A 216 9.64 -12.38 -6.86
C ILE A 216 9.93 -12.70 -5.40
N GLU A 217 10.21 -11.67 -4.62
CA GLU A 217 10.25 -11.73 -3.16
C GLU A 217 9.34 -10.63 -2.60
N LEU A 218 8.37 -11.00 -1.75
CA LEU A 218 7.39 -10.08 -1.16
C LEU A 218 7.49 -10.13 0.36
N HIS A 219 7.82 -9.02 1.01
CA HIS A 219 7.89 -8.92 2.47
C HIS A 219 6.59 -8.30 2.98
N VAL A 220 5.64 -9.14 3.35
CA VAL A 220 4.32 -8.70 3.83
C VAL A 220 4.34 -8.59 5.34
N THR A 221 4.01 -7.40 5.85
CA THR A 221 3.99 -7.12 7.28
C THR A 221 2.58 -6.74 7.73
N ASN A 222 2.12 -7.34 8.82
CA ASN A 222 0.84 -7.03 9.45
C ASN A 222 1.05 -6.36 10.82
N ASN A 223 -0.05 -6.00 11.48
CA ASN A 223 -0.03 -5.40 12.80
C ASN A 223 -0.04 -6.45 13.94
N TRP A 224 0.05 -5.97 15.19
CA TRP A 224 0.16 -6.79 16.40
C TRP A 224 -1.17 -7.39 16.90
N ALA A 225 -2.32 -7.02 16.33
CA ALA A 225 -3.63 -7.38 16.89
C ALA A 225 -3.80 -8.89 17.02
N ASN A 226 -3.50 -9.65 15.96
CA ASN A 226 -3.68 -11.11 15.97
C ASN A 226 -2.77 -11.81 16.99
N ARG A 227 -1.52 -11.37 17.13
CA ARG A 227 -0.62 -11.90 18.17
C ARG A 227 -1.10 -11.59 19.57
N LEU A 228 -1.59 -10.36 19.82
CA LEU A 228 -2.17 -10.00 21.12
C LEU A 228 -3.44 -10.82 21.42
N ILE A 229 -4.31 -11.04 20.43
CA ILE A 229 -5.49 -11.93 20.58
C ILE A 229 -5.07 -13.39 20.87
N GLY A 230 -4.00 -13.85 20.23
CA GLY A 230 -3.42 -15.18 20.45
C GLY A 230 -2.82 -15.35 21.85
N ASP A 231 -2.24 -14.30 22.41
CA ASP A 231 -1.72 -14.34 23.79
C ASP A 231 -2.85 -14.44 24.82
N GLU A 232 -4.05 -13.94 24.50
CA GLU A 232 -5.22 -14.08 25.38
C GLU A 232 -5.87 -15.46 25.36
N GLN A 233 -5.32 -16.40 24.58
CA GLN A 233 -5.70 -17.82 24.70
C GLN A 233 -5.06 -18.50 25.92
N TYR A 234 -4.07 -17.85 26.56
CA TYR A 234 -3.36 -18.37 27.72
C TYR A 234 -3.67 -17.55 28.99
N PRO A 235 -3.52 -18.15 30.19
CA PRO A 235 -3.76 -17.44 31.44
C PRO A 235 -2.90 -16.18 31.59
N ALA A 236 -3.47 -15.14 32.20
CA ALA A 236 -2.69 -13.96 32.56
C ALA A 236 -1.68 -14.30 33.66
N ASP A 237 -0.45 -13.85 33.48
CA ASP A 237 0.68 -13.99 34.40
C ASP A 237 0.96 -12.71 35.20
N PHE A 238 -0.09 -11.89 35.32
CA PHE A 238 -0.16 -10.63 36.05
C PHE A 238 -1.63 -10.32 36.36
N GLU A 239 -1.87 -9.36 37.25
CA GLU A 239 -3.24 -8.97 37.65
C GLU A 239 -3.80 -7.87 36.76
N TRP A 240 -5.02 -8.08 36.26
CA TRP A 240 -5.81 -7.03 35.62
C TRP A 240 -6.52 -6.16 36.65
N GLY A 241 -6.67 -4.88 36.34
CA GLY A 241 -7.52 -3.95 37.06
C GLY A 241 -8.98 -4.03 36.61
N ASP A 242 -9.76 -2.99 36.89
CA ASP A 242 -11.19 -2.95 36.60
C ASP A 242 -11.51 -3.14 35.10
N ASP A 243 -12.37 -4.11 34.78
CA ASP A 243 -12.89 -4.32 33.43
C ASP A 243 -13.86 -3.20 33.02
N ARG A 244 -13.49 -2.43 31.98
CA ARG A 244 -14.29 -1.31 31.45
C ARG A 244 -15.06 -1.68 30.18
N GLY A 245 -15.26 -2.97 29.92
CA GLY A 245 -15.99 -3.48 28.74
C GLY A 245 -15.22 -3.21 27.45
N GLU A 246 -15.87 -2.63 26.44
CA GLU A 246 -15.23 -2.30 25.15
C GLU A 246 -14.06 -1.31 25.27
N ARG A 247 -13.97 -0.57 26.38
CA ARG A 247 -12.85 0.33 26.64
C ARG A 247 -11.59 -0.40 27.13
N GLY A 248 -11.65 -1.72 27.33
CA GLY A 248 -10.54 -2.54 27.82
C GLY A 248 -10.32 -2.43 29.33
N HIS A 249 -9.20 -2.98 29.82
CA HIS A 249 -8.74 -2.76 31.19
C HIS A 249 -7.23 -2.62 31.29
N ALA A 250 -6.80 -1.84 32.29
CA ALA A 250 -5.40 -1.66 32.59
C ALA A 250 -4.88 -2.83 33.41
N MET A 251 -3.61 -3.17 33.25
CA MET A 251 -2.88 -3.97 34.22
C MET A 251 -2.88 -3.24 35.58
N LYS A 252 -3.15 -3.99 36.67
CA LYS A 252 -3.28 -3.42 38.03
C LYS A 252 -1.96 -2.87 38.55
N SER A 253 -0.87 -3.59 38.29
CA SER A 253 0.50 -3.20 38.60
C SER A 253 1.47 -4.01 37.74
N PHE A 254 2.69 -3.51 37.54
CA PHE A 254 3.74 -4.32 36.92
C PHE A 254 3.97 -5.61 37.72
N PRO A 255 4.07 -6.78 37.07
CA PRO A 255 4.28 -8.03 37.77
C PRO A 255 5.70 -8.14 38.31
N ASP A 256 5.85 -8.93 39.39
CA ASP A 256 7.12 -9.15 40.06
C ASP A 256 8.20 -9.68 39.12
N TRP A 257 7.86 -10.60 38.22
CA TRP A 257 8.83 -11.15 37.27
C TRP A 257 9.40 -10.08 36.35
N PHE A 258 8.60 -9.09 35.96
CA PHE A 258 9.04 -7.95 35.15
C PHE A 258 9.93 -7.00 35.98
N LEU A 259 9.48 -6.64 37.18
CA LEU A 259 10.22 -5.73 38.07
C LEU A 259 11.56 -6.30 38.56
N LYS A 260 11.63 -7.62 38.72
CA LYS A 260 12.81 -8.34 39.22
C LYS A 260 13.68 -8.93 38.10
N ASN A 261 13.36 -8.64 36.83
CA ASN A 261 14.05 -9.16 35.66
C ASN A 261 14.18 -10.71 35.67
N GLN A 262 13.07 -11.38 35.98
CA GLN A 262 12.95 -12.83 36.02
C GLN A 262 12.29 -13.34 34.73
N GLU A 263 12.42 -14.64 34.49
CA GLU A 263 11.72 -15.29 33.37
C GLU A 263 10.20 -15.15 33.53
N ARG A 264 9.52 -14.90 32.40
CA ARG A 264 8.07 -14.80 32.34
C ARG A 264 7.43 -16.15 32.71
N PRO A 265 6.47 -16.21 33.66
CA PRO A 265 5.85 -17.46 34.08
C PRO A 265 5.06 -18.16 32.97
N GLU A 266 4.22 -17.41 32.24
CA GLU A 266 3.46 -17.95 31.10
C GLU A 266 4.28 -17.80 29.81
N LYS A 267 4.91 -18.90 29.39
CA LYS A 267 5.85 -18.91 28.26
C LYS A 267 5.16 -18.78 26.90
N ASN A 268 3.87 -19.06 26.82
CA ASN A 268 3.13 -19.01 25.57
C ASN A 268 2.56 -17.60 25.26
N ARG A 269 2.55 -16.69 26.25
CA ARG A 269 2.25 -15.28 26.00
C ARG A 269 3.50 -14.57 25.52
N ILE A 270 3.48 -14.13 24.27
CA ILE A 270 4.67 -13.61 23.59
C ILE A 270 4.79 -12.10 23.77
N GLY A 271 3.72 -11.36 23.49
CA GLY A 271 3.63 -9.92 23.67
C GLY A 271 3.42 -9.53 25.13
N PHE A 272 3.83 -8.31 25.46
CA PHE A 272 3.59 -7.70 26.76
C PHE A 272 2.98 -6.31 26.56
N SER A 273 1.70 -6.16 26.91
CA SER A 273 0.95 -4.91 26.84
C SER A 273 0.37 -4.56 28.20
N ILE A 274 0.54 -3.31 28.62
CA ILE A 274 -0.02 -2.79 29.88
C ILE A 274 -1.52 -2.50 29.78
N TRP A 275 -2.06 -2.50 28.56
CA TRP A 275 -3.47 -2.26 28.29
C TRP A 275 -4.07 -3.41 27.50
N TYR A 276 -5.25 -3.83 27.93
CA TYR A 276 -6.00 -4.92 27.35
C TYR A 276 -6.91 -4.40 26.23
N TYR A 277 -6.34 -4.27 25.03
CA TYR A 277 -7.06 -3.86 23.82
C TYR A 277 -7.90 -4.99 23.20
N HIS A 278 -7.40 -6.21 23.32
CA HIS A 278 -7.95 -7.39 22.68
C HIS A 278 -8.28 -8.44 23.73
N ARG A 279 -9.34 -9.20 23.46
CA ARG A 279 -9.83 -10.32 24.27
C ARG A 279 -9.64 -11.62 23.50
N LYS A 280 -9.72 -12.75 24.21
CA LYS A 280 -9.64 -14.09 23.60
C LYS A 280 -10.61 -14.32 22.44
N ASP A 281 -11.75 -13.63 22.44
CA ASP A 281 -12.85 -13.73 21.49
C ASP A 281 -12.94 -12.52 20.55
N SER A 282 -11.96 -11.60 20.62
CA SER A 282 -11.90 -10.49 19.66
C SER A 282 -11.75 -11.03 18.23
N PRO A 283 -12.42 -10.40 17.24
CA PRO A 283 -12.27 -10.80 15.85
C PRO A 283 -10.82 -10.62 15.42
N LEU A 284 -10.27 -11.65 14.78
CA LEU A 284 -8.97 -11.55 14.14
C LEU A 284 -9.05 -10.64 12.92
N GLN A 285 -7.97 -9.92 12.68
CA GLN A 285 -7.81 -9.07 11.51
C GLN A 285 -7.27 -9.88 10.34
N PRO A 286 -7.72 -9.62 9.10
CA PRO A 286 -7.10 -10.19 7.91
C PRO A 286 -5.59 -9.95 7.90
N ALA A 287 -4.81 -10.94 7.48
CA ALA A 287 -3.34 -10.85 7.50
C ALA A 287 -2.68 -11.64 6.36
N GLY A 288 -1.52 -11.17 5.92
CA GLY A 288 -0.69 -11.82 4.91
C GLY A 288 -1.06 -11.46 3.46
N LEU A 289 -0.43 -12.16 2.52
CA LEU A 289 -0.73 -12.09 1.10
C LEU A 289 -1.89 -13.03 0.76
N CYS A 290 -3.04 -12.47 0.38
CA CYS A 290 -4.21 -13.25 -0.02
C CYS A 290 -4.35 -13.38 -1.53
N GLY A 291 -3.71 -12.50 -2.31
CA GLY A 291 -3.74 -12.56 -3.77
C GLY A 291 -5.11 -12.18 -4.38
N PRO A 292 -5.37 -12.60 -5.63
CA PRO A 292 -4.43 -13.31 -6.51
C PRO A 292 -3.27 -12.40 -6.95
N VAL A 293 -2.08 -12.97 -7.10
CA VAL A 293 -0.92 -12.27 -7.67
C VAL A 293 -0.93 -12.42 -9.19
N ARG A 294 -0.76 -11.32 -9.92
CA ARG A 294 -0.85 -11.27 -11.38
C ARG A 294 0.23 -10.38 -11.97
N LEU A 295 0.80 -10.80 -13.09
CA LEU A 295 1.50 -9.91 -14.00
C LEU A 295 0.48 -9.22 -14.90
N VAL A 296 0.50 -7.90 -14.94
CA VAL A 296 -0.41 -7.06 -15.72
C VAL A 296 0.35 -6.40 -16.85
N GLU A 297 0.03 -6.76 -18.09
CA GLU A 297 0.58 -6.11 -19.29
C GLU A 297 -0.36 -4.99 -19.75
N GLN A 298 0.13 -3.77 -19.74
CA GLN A 298 -0.58 -2.59 -20.25
C GLN A 298 0.05 -2.14 -21.57
N TYR A 299 -0.75 -2.15 -22.63
CA TYR A 299 -0.36 -1.68 -23.96
C TYR A 299 -0.60 -0.17 -24.01
N LEU A 300 0.48 0.57 -24.25
CA LEU A 300 0.46 2.02 -24.16
C LEU A 300 0.25 2.65 -25.54
N ASP A 301 -0.46 3.76 -25.58
CA ASP A 301 -0.57 4.60 -26.77
C ASP A 301 0.80 5.09 -27.28
N ASN A 302 0.91 5.32 -28.58
CA ASN A 302 2.16 5.79 -29.21
C ASN A 302 2.58 7.19 -28.74
#